data_AF-A0A929YRV6-F1
#
_entry.id   AF-A0A929YRV6-F1
#
_cell.length_a   1.000
_cell.length_b   1.000
_cell.length_c   1.000
_cell.angle_alpha   90.00
_cell.angle_beta   90.00
_cell.angle_gamma   90.00
#
_symmetry.space_group_name_H-M   'P 1'
#
loop_
_entity.id
_entity.type
_entity.pdbx_description
1 polymer ?
#
loop_
_entity_poly.entity_id
_entity_poly.type
_entity_poly.pdbx_seq_one_letter_code
_entity_poly.pdbx_strand_id
1 'polypeptide(L)'
;KDIAGVPADLKSKYFAQEGSQFRISNEIKKCVQFKKADLLRDPYPVNYHLIVCRNVMIYFTEEAKDDIYNKFFKSLAPEGFLFIGSTEQIINYKDIGFQRANSFYYEKPKS
;
A
#
# COMPACT_ATOMS: atom_id res chain seq x y z
N LYS A 1 7.12 6.78 -20.48
CA LYS A 1 7.38 6.25 -19.12
C LYS A 1 7.03 4.78 -19.14
N ASP A 2 7.99 3.97 -18.74
CA ASP A 2 8.17 2.62 -19.23
C ASP A 2 7.12 1.63 -18.69
N ILE A 3 6.54 0.84 -19.58
CA ILE A 3 5.65 -0.28 -19.26
C ILE A 3 6.39 -1.62 -19.42
N ALA A 4 7.71 -1.64 -19.63
CA ALA A 4 8.51 -2.84 -19.90
C ALA A 4 8.17 -4.02 -18.97
N GLY A 5 8.03 -3.77 -17.66
CA GLY A 5 7.71 -4.78 -16.66
C GLY A 5 6.26 -5.31 -16.66
N VAL A 6 5.36 -4.75 -17.48
CA VAL A 6 3.97 -5.24 -17.61
C VAL A 6 3.93 -6.39 -18.63
N PRO A 7 3.32 -7.54 -18.30
CA PRO A 7 3.09 -8.64 -19.25
C PRO A 7 2.39 -8.19 -20.54
N ALA A 8 2.70 -8.81 -21.68
CA ALA A 8 2.25 -8.36 -23.00
C ALA A 8 0.72 -8.39 -23.17
N ASP A 9 0.07 -9.39 -22.63
CA ASP A 9 -1.39 -9.54 -22.58
C ASP A 9 -2.03 -8.39 -21.79
N LEU A 10 -1.48 -8.04 -20.63
CA LEU A 10 -1.97 -6.93 -19.79
C LEU A 10 -1.69 -5.57 -20.44
N LYS A 11 -0.56 -5.40 -21.12
CA LYS A 11 -0.27 -4.20 -21.93
C LYS A 11 -1.35 -4.02 -22.99
N SER A 12 -1.60 -5.06 -23.78
CA SER A 12 -2.58 -5.02 -24.86
C SER A 12 -4.01 -4.77 -24.35
N LYS A 13 -4.35 -5.31 -23.18
CA LYS A 13 -5.69 -5.18 -22.60
C LYS A 13 -5.93 -3.82 -21.94
N TYR A 14 -4.95 -3.31 -21.21
CA TYR A 14 -5.17 -2.18 -20.30
C TYR A 14 -4.42 -0.90 -20.66
N PHE A 15 -3.59 -0.89 -21.71
CA PHE A 15 -2.87 0.30 -22.16
C PHE A 15 -3.14 0.55 -23.65
N ALA A 16 -3.42 1.82 -23.98
CA ALA A 16 -3.48 2.31 -25.34
C ALA A 16 -2.23 3.14 -25.63
N GLN A 17 -1.58 2.90 -26.78
CA GLN A 17 -0.45 3.71 -27.22
C GLN A 17 -0.93 5.01 -27.86
N GLU A 18 -0.33 6.13 -27.48
CA GLU A 18 -0.63 7.47 -27.98
C GLU A 18 0.67 8.18 -28.34
N GLY A 19 1.06 8.05 -29.61
CA GLY A 19 2.37 8.48 -30.07
C GLY A 19 3.49 7.76 -29.29
N SER A 20 4.27 8.53 -28.52
CA SER A 20 5.36 8.03 -27.68
C SER A 20 4.95 7.71 -26.23
N GLN A 21 3.66 7.88 -25.90
CA GLN A 21 3.13 7.68 -24.55
C GLN A 21 2.14 6.51 -24.51
N PHE A 22 1.86 6.06 -23.29
CA PHE A 22 0.82 5.06 -23.04
C PHE A 22 -0.23 5.66 -22.11
N ARG A 23 -1.49 5.41 -22.43
CA ARG A 23 -2.63 5.77 -21.60
C ARG A 23 -3.26 4.49 -21.03
N ILE A 24 -3.42 4.46 -19.71
CA ILE A 24 -4.15 3.37 -19.04
C ILE A 24 -5.65 3.45 -19.34
N SER A 25 -6.29 2.30 -19.47
CA SER A 25 -7.71 2.16 -19.82
C SER A 25 -8.62 2.82 -18.80
N ASN A 26 -9.78 3.29 -19.26
CA ASN A 26 -10.80 3.87 -18.38
C ASN A 26 -11.41 2.84 -17.42
N GLU A 27 -11.38 1.54 -17.77
CA GLU A 27 -11.80 0.46 -16.89
C GLU A 27 -10.97 0.43 -15.61
N ILE A 28 -9.63 0.44 -15.72
CA ILE A 28 -8.76 0.48 -14.54
C ILE A 28 -8.89 1.80 -13.79
N LYS A 29 -8.99 2.94 -14.49
CA LYS A 29 -9.16 4.26 -13.84
C LYS A 29 -10.40 4.32 -12.95
N LYS A 30 -11.52 3.69 -13.34
CA LYS A 30 -12.75 3.66 -12.55
C LYS A 30 -12.59 2.92 -11.22
N CYS A 31 -11.62 2.01 -11.12
CA CYS A 31 -11.31 1.28 -9.90
C CYS A 31 -10.36 2.05 -8.96
N VAL A 32 -9.88 3.23 -9.35
CA VAL A 32 -8.87 3.99 -8.61
C VAL A 32 -9.40 5.37 -8.25
N GLN A 33 -9.37 5.68 -6.95
CA GLN A 33 -9.62 7.03 -6.46
C GLN A 33 -8.32 7.65 -5.96
N PHE A 34 -7.94 8.79 -6.52
CA PHE A 34 -6.84 9.59 -6.01
C PHE A 34 -7.35 10.56 -4.94
N LYS A 35 -6.69 10.57 -3.78
CA LYS A 35 -6.94 11.54 -2.71
C LYS A 35 -5.62 12.09 -2.21
N LYS A 36 -5.62 13.37 -1.85
CA LYS A 36 -4.54 13.96 -1.07
C LYS A 36 -4.76 13.59 0.40
N ALA A 37 -3.72 13.09 1.05
CA ALA A 37 -3.72 12.77 2.47
C ALA A 37 -2.31 12.98 3.05
N ASP A 38 -2.25 13.44 4.30
CA ASP A 38 -1.05 13.53 5.13
C ASP A 38 -1.10 12.44 6.20
N LEU A 39 -0.15 11.50 6.15
CA LEU A 39 -0.09 10.33 7.04
C LEU A 39 0.03 10.71 8.53
N LEU A 40 0.54 11.90 8.85
CA LEU A 40 0.71 12.35 10.24
C LEU A 40 -0.56 13.01 10.80
N ARG A 41 -1.38 13.63 9.95
CA ARG A 41 -2.43 14.55 10.38
C ARG A 41 -3.84 14.08 10.04
N ASP A 42 -4.02 13.44 8.90
CA ASP A 42 -5.34 13.14 8.37
C ASP A 42 -5.90 11.84 8.97
N PRO A 43 -7.24 11.72 9.07
CA PRO A 43 -7.87 10.49 9.53
C PRO A 43 -7.72 9.38 8.49
N TYR A 44 -7.57 8.15 8.98
CA TYR A 44 -7.40 6.98 8.11
C TYR A 44 -8.76 6.30 7.91
N PRO A 45 -9.11 5.89 6.67
CA PRO A 45 -10.30 5.09 6.45
C PRO A 45 -10.15 3.70 7.09
N VAL A 46 -11.27 3.00 7.27
CA VAL A 46 -11.34 1.70 7.96
C VAL A 46 -11.77 0.59 7.01
N ASN A 47 -11.59 -0.66 7.43
CA ASN A 47 -11.97 -1.88 6.72
C ASN A 47 -11.24 -2.08 5.37
N TYR A 48 -9.97 -1.70 5.29
CA TYR A 48 -9.13 -2.08 4.15
C TYR A 48 -8.62 -3.52 4.30
N HIS A 49 -8.73 -4.30 3.23
CA HIS A 49 -8.17 -5.65 3.17
C HIS A 49 -6.68 -5.66 2.84
N LEU A 50 -6.19 -4.62 2.16
CA LEU A 50 -4.79 -4.46 1.81
C LEU A 50 -4.40 -2.98 1.89
N ILE A 51 -3.31 -2.69 2.59
CA ILE A 51 -2.62 -1.40 2.59
C ILE A 51 -1.23 -1.63 2.00
N VAL A 52 -0.87 -0.86 0.98
CA VAL A 52 0.48 -0.88 0.39
C VAL A 52 1.14 0.47 0.70
N CYS A 53 2.15 0.46 1.56
CA CYS A 53 2.90 1.66 1.94
C CYS A 53 4.39 1.33 1.83
N ARG A 54 4.97 1.55 0.64
CA ARG A 54 6.34 1.14 0.31
C ARG A 54 7.20 2.36 0.01
N ASN A 55 8.42 2.36 0.54
CA ASN A 55 9.45 3.38 0.28
C ASN A 55 9.04 4.79 0.74
N VAL A 56 8.19 4.87 1.78
CA VAL A 56 7.69 6.12 2.36
C VAL A 56 8.04 6.20 3.84
N MET A 57 8.02 5.05 4.55
CA MET A 57 8.23 5.03 5.99
C MET A 57 9.67 5.42 6.37
N ILE A 58 10.63 5.24 5.47
CA ILE A 58 12.03 5.64 5.64
C ILE A 58 12.26 7.14 5.87
N TYR A 59 11.27 7.99 5.58
CA TYR A 59 11.37 9.45 5.77
C TYR A 59 10.87 9.93 7.14
N PHE A 60 10.26 9.06 7.95
CA PHE A 60 9.71 9.43 9.24
C PHE A 60 10.63 9.04 10.40
N THR A 61 10.49 9.76 11.52
CA THR A 61 11.11 9.38 12.80
C THR A 61 10.48 8.09 13.33
N GLU A 62 11.15 7.37 14.23
CA GLU A 62 10.60 6.13 14.83
C GLU A 62 9.25 6.38 15.53
N GLU A 63 9.13 7.48 16.29
CA GLU A 63 7.87 7.87 16.93
C GLU A 63 6.72 8.06 15.91
N ALA A 64 7.00 8.73 14.79
CA ALA A 64 6.01 8.93 13.74
C ALA A 64 5.66 7.62 13.02
N LYS A 65 6.65 6.74 12.80
CA LYS A 65 6.40 5.40 12.24
C LYS A 65 5.46 4.60 13.13
N ASP A 66 5.70 4.60 14.44
CA ASP A 66 4.88 3.88 15.41
C ASP A 66 3.41 4.34 15.38
N ASP A 67 3.17 5.66 15.39
CA ASP A 67 1.82 6.21 15.27
C ASP A 67 1.15 5.81 13.94
N ILE A 68 1.86 5.93 12.82
CA ILE A 68 1.36 5.55 11.50
C ILE A 68 1.02 4.06 11.44
N TYR A 69 1.88 3.17 11.95
CA TYR A 69 1.62 1.72 11.93
C TYR A 69 0.44 1.33 12.82
N ASN A 70 0.27 1.99 13.97
CA ASN A 70 -0.92 1.82 14.81
C ASN A 70 -2.19 2.26 14.08
N LYS A 71 -2.15 3.37 13.34
CA LYS A 71 -3.26 3.82 12.49
C LYS A 71 -3.54 2.84 11.36
N PHE A 72 -2.52 2.32 10.66
CA PHE A 72 -2.71 1.26 9.66
C PHE A 72 -3.35 0.00 10.23
N PHE A 73 -2.92 -0.46 11.41
CA PHE A 73 -3.52 -1.63 12.06
C PHE A 73 -5.02 -1.43 12.36
N LYS A 74 -5.40 -0.24 12.82
CA LYS A 74 -6.81 0.12 13.06
C LYS A 74 -7.60 0.18 11.75
N SER A 75 -6.99 0.66 10.67
CA SER A 75 -7.60 0.75 9.34
C SER A 75 -7.83 -0.58 8.65
N LEU A 76 -7.02 -1.60 8.95
CA LEU A 76 -7.18 -2.92 8.35
C LEU A 76 -8.45 -3.62 8.86
N ALA A 77 -9.13 -4.30 7.95
CA ALA A 77 -10.11 -5.33 8.30
C ALA A 77 -9.40 -6.52 8.99
N PRO A 78 -10.12 -7.35 9.78
CA PRO A 78 -9.59 -8.65 10.20
C PRO A 78 -9.07 -9.45 9.00
N GLU A 79 -7.95 -10.14 9.17
CA GLU A 79 -7.24 -10.90 8.12
C GLU A 79 -6.70 -10.00 6.98
N GLY A 80 -6.66 -8.68 7.19
CA GLY A 80 -6.09 -7.71 6.25
C GLY A 80 -4.58 -7.61 6.33
N PHE A 81 -3.94 -7.20 5.22
CA PHE A 81 -2.48 -7.12 5.10
C PHE A 81 -1.94 -5.70 4.94
N LEU A 82 -0.81 -5.43 5.57
CA LEU A 82 0.08 -4.31 5.30
C LEU A 82 1.32 -4.80 4.55
N PHE A 83 1.57 -4.25 3.36
CA PHE A 83 2.75 -4.52 2.54
C PHE A 83 3.70 -3.32 2.52
N ILE A 84 4.92 -3.53 3.02
CA ILE A 84 5.97 -2.49 3.12
C ILE A 84 7.13 -2.70 2.12
N GLY A 85 7.99 -1.69 2.01
CA GLY A 85 9.18 -1.69 1.17
C GLY A 85 10.23 -2.71 1.61
N SER A 86 11.12 -3.09 0.70
CA SER A 86 12.12 -4.15 0.96
C SER A 86 13.20 -3.74 1.97
N THR A 87 13.36 -2.45 2.23
CA THR A 87 14.29 -1.88 3.20
C THR A 87 13.59 -1.38 4.46
N GLU A 88 12.28 -1.59 4.56
CA GLU A 88 11.44 -1.16 5.67
C GLU A 88 11.17 -2.36 6.57
N GLN A 89 11.15 -2.14 7.89
CA GLN A 89 10.81 -3.16 8.88
C GLN A 89 10.03 -2.51 10.02
N ILE A 90 8.99 -3.20 10.50
CA ILE A 90 8.27 -2.84 11.72
C ILE A 90 8.89 -3.65 12.85
N ILE A 91 9.57 -2.99 13.80
CA ILE A 91 10.34 -3.66 14.87
C ILE A 91 9.39 -4.20 15.94
N ASN A 92 8.48 -3.35 16.41
CA ASN A 92 7.48 -3.60 17.46
C ASN A 92 6.14 -4.14 16.92
N TYR A 93 6.15 -4.81 15.75
CA TYR A 93 4.91 -5.25 15.08
C TYR A 93 4.01 -6.10 15.97
N LYS A 94 4.58 -6.92 16.86
CA LYS A 94 3.83 -7.74 17.82
C LYS A 94 3.11 -6.89 18.86
N ASP A 95 3.72 -5.81 19.32
CA ASP A 95 3.15 -4.90 20.33
C ASP A 95 1.95 -4.13 19.75
N ILE A 96 1.99 -3.85 18.44
CA ILE A 96 0.88 -3.25 17.70
C ILE A 96 -0.25 -4.27 17.45
N GLY A 97 0.05 -5.57 17.48
CA GLY A 97 -0.89 -6.66 17.24
C GLY A 97 -0.81 -7.29 15.85
N PHE A 98 0.16 -6.90 15.03
CA PHE A 98 0.41 -7.57 13.75
C PHE A 98 1.03 -8.95 13.94
N GLN A 99 0.72 -9.86 13.03
CA GLN A 99 1.50 -11.07 12.77
C GLN A 99 2.36 -10.87 11.52
N ARG A 100 3.59 -11.37 11.54
CA ARG A 100 4.48 -11.28 10.37
C ARG A 100 4.26 -12.50 9.49
N ALA A 101 3.67 -12.30 8.31
CA ALA A 101 3.42 -13.36 7.34
C ALA A 101 4.69 -13.73 6.55
N ASN A 102 5.45 -12.72 6.10
CA ASN A 102 6.78 -12.92 5.50
C ASN A 102 7.65 -11.65 5.71
N SER A 103 8.75 -11.50 4.98
CA SER A 103 9.68 -10.36 5.17
C SER A 103 9.05 -8.98 4.99
N PHE A 104 8.00 -8.83 4.17
CA PHE A 104 7.42 -7.51 3.84
C PHE A 104 5.91 -7.41 4.08
N TYR A 105 5.27 -8.51 4.49
CA TYR A 105 3.84 -8.58 4.72
C TYR A 105 3.52 -8.81 6.20
N TYR A 106 2.68 -7.95 6.74
CA TYR A 106 2.18 -7.99 8.11
C TYR A 106 0.65 -8.12 8.09
N GLU A 107 0.11 -9.04 8.86
CA GLU A 107 -1.31 -9.38 8.89
C GLU A 107 -1.95 -8.89 10.19
N LYS A 108 -3.18 -8.37 10.08
CA LYS A 108 -4.07 -8.17 11.22
C LYS A 108 -4.80 -9.49 11.50
N PRO A 109 -4.58 -10.14 12.65
CA PRO A 109 -5.21 -11.43 12.94
C PRO A 109 -6.74 -11.36 12.92
N LYS A 110 -7.37 -12.50 12.62
CA LYS A 110 -8.79 -12.72 12.95
C LYS A 110 -8.90 -12.68 14.48
N SER A 111 -9.64 -11.69 15.01
CA SER A 111 -9.88 -11.56 16.46
C SER A 111 -10.48 -12.82 17.07
#